data_AF-A0A1D1UP89-F1
#
_entry.id   AF-A0A1D1UP89-F1
#
_cell.length_a   1.000
_cell.length_b   1.000
_cell.length_c   1.000
_cell.angle_alpha   90.00
_cell.angle_beta   90.00
_cell.angle_gamma   90.00
#
_symmetry.space_group_name_H-M   'P 1'
#
loop_
_entity.id
_entity.type
_entity.pdbx_description
1 polymer ?
#
loop_
_entity_poly.entity_id
_entity_poly.type
_entity_poly.pdbx_seq_one_letter_code
_entity_poly.pdbx_strand_id
1 'polypeptide(L)'
;MAEDLKSKRRRKYTVESLKDATRAVANGMSVRKASLTFRVPQMTIVRYEKFPTAQKIGRKTKLDTTEEALLVDMLIAFGNSGFPMNKHYLRSFVDEISFGKGIGTIFSEK
;
A
#
# COMPACT_ATOMS: atom_id res chain seq x y z
N MET A 1 -17.32 30.66 12.29
CA MET A 1 -17.90 30.05 11.08
C MET A 1 -16.77 29.76 10.10
N ALA A 2 -16.69 28.49 9.67
CA ALA A 2 -15.84 27.90 8.63
C ALA A 2 -14.31 28.03 8.76
N GLU A 3 -13.68 27.03 9.38
CA GLU A 3 -12.27 26.70 9.15
C GLU A 3 -12.12 26.07 7.76
N ASP A 4 -11.26 26.66 6.94
CA ASP A 4 -10.95 26.28 5.58
C ASP A 4 -10.18 24.93 5.57
N LEU A 5 -10.91 23.83 5.41
CA LEU A 5 -10.32 22.51 5.22
C LEU A 5 -9.64 22.47 3.85
N LYS A 6 -8.34 22.79 3.83
CA LYS A 6 -7.45 22.71 2.65
C LYS A 6 -7.74 21.44 1.83
N SER A 7 -8.48 21.59 0.74
CA SER A 7 -8.74 20.48 -0.16
C SER A 7 -7.42 20.02 -0.79
N LYS A 8 -7.06 18.75 -0.60
CA LYS A 8 -5.88 18.16 -1.25
C LYS A 8 -6.14 18.21 -2.76
N ARG A 9 -5.50 19.14 -3.47
CA ARG A 9 -5.61 19.28 -4.93
C ARG A 9 -5.42 17.91 -5.59
N ARG A 10 -6.43 17.46 -6.34
CA ARG A 10 -6.36 16.19 -7.08
C ARG A 10 -5.17 16.21 -8.04
N ARG A 11 -4.48 15.08 -8.17
CA ARG A 11 -3.39 14.91 -9.15
C ARG A 11 -3.97 15.18 -10.55
N LYS A 12 -3.27 15.98 -11.36
CA LYS A 12 -3.68 16.31 -12.73
C LYS A 12 -3.21 15.31 -13.79
N TYR A 13 -2.40 14.33 -13.38
CA TYR A 13 -1.80 13.32 -14.26
C TYR A 13 -2.32 11.92 -13.92
N THR A 14 -2.39 11.04 -14.91
CA THR A 14 -2.80 9.64 -14.72
C THR A 14 -1.62 8.78 -14.28
N VAL A 15 -1.91 7.63 -13.68
CA VAL A 15 -0.88 6.65 -13.29
C VAL A 15 -0.12 6.14 -14.52
N GLU A 16 -0.81 5.98 -15.64
CA GLU A 16 -0.24 5.57 -16.92
C GLU A 16 0.76 6.61 -17.45
N SER A 17 0.36 7.89 -17.51
CA SER A 17 1.26 8.97 -17.95
C SER A 17 2.53 9.06 -17.10
N LEU A 18 2.44 8.72 -15.82
CA LEU A 18 3.58 8.71 -14.91
C LEU A 18 4.51 7.52 -15.20
N LYS A 19 3.94 6.33 -15.40
CA LYS A 19 4.72 5.14 -15.79
C LYS A 19 5.43 5.33 -17.12
N ASP A 20 4.78 5.96 -18.09
CA ASP A 20 5.35 6.24 -19.41
C ASP A 20 6.43 7.32 -19.32
N ALA A 21 6.21 8.37 -18.53
CA ALA A 21 7.23 9.38 -18.25
C ALA A 21 8.48 8.79 -17.60
N THR A 22 8.32 7.93 -16.59
CA THR A 22 9.45 7.28 -15.92
C THR A 22 10.20 6.33 -16.85
N ARG A 23 9.48 5.58 -17.71
CA ARG A 23 10.10 4.70 -18.72
C ARG A 23 10.86 5.49 -19.77
N ALA A 24 10.30 6.61 -20.24
CA ALA A 24 10.98 7.47 -21.20
C ALA A 24 12.28 8.07 -20.63
N VAL A 25 12.27 8.49 -19.36
CA VAL A 25 13.49 8.98 -18.68
C VAL A 25 14.52 7.87 -18.52
N ALA A 26 14.09 6.65 -18.13
CA ALA A 26 14.98 5.49 -18.07
C ALA A 26 15.62 5.15 -19.42
N ASN A 27 14.92 5.40 -20.53
CA ASN A 27 15.41 5.23 -21.90
C ASN A 27 16.28 6.40 -22.40
N GLY A 28 16.70 7.32 -21.52
CA GLY A 28 17.59 8.44 -21.84
C GLY A 28 16.90 9.75 -22.22
N MET A 29 15.58 9.85 -22.11
CA MET A 29 14.88 11.14 -22.28
C MET A 29 15.16 12.07 -21.10
N SER A 30 15.41 13.36 -21.35
CA SER A 30 15.57 14.32 -20.26
C SER A 30 14.26 14.50 -19.47
N VAL A 31 14.36 14.68 -18.14
CA VAL A 31 13.20 14.90 -17.25
C VAL A 31 12.35 16.08 -17.73
N ARG A 32 12.97 17.15 -18.23
CA ARG A 32 12.29 18.32 -18.79
C ARG A 32 11.43 17.94 -20.01
N LYS A 33 11.98 17.14 -20.93
CA LYS A 33 11.28 16.68 -22.13
C LYS A 33 10.15 15.70 -21.77
N ALA A 34 10.40 14.77 -20.86
CA ALA A 34 9.38 13.84 -20.38
C ALA A 34 8.22 14.57 -19.69
N SER A 35 8.51 15.59 -18.88
CA SER A 35 7.49 16.39 -18.20
C SER A 35 6.53 17.09 -19.17
N LEU A 36 7.06 17.68 -20.25
CA LEU A 36 6.27 18.33 -21.28
C LEU A 36 5.46 17.31 -22.10
N THR A 37 6.07 16.19 -22.45
CA THR A 37 5.46 15.15 -23.30
C THR A 37 4.30 14.44 -22.58
N PHE A 38 4.50 14.06 -21.32
CA PHE A 38 3.53 13.27 -20.55
C PHE A 38 2.70 14.11 -19.59
N ARG A 39 2.90 15.44 -19.55
CA ARG A 39 2.20 16.39 -18.66
C ARG A 39 2.29 16.03 -17.17
N VAL A 40 3.40 15.42 -16.78
CA VAL A 40 3.71 15.08 -15.39
C VAL A 40 4.71 16.10 -14.83
N PRO A 41 4.53 16.65 -13.62
CA PRO A 41 5.50 17.56 -13.03
C PRO A 41 6.89 16.92 -12.89
N GLN A 42 7.95 17.65 -13.26
CA GLN A 42 9.34 17.16 -13.24
C GLN A 42 9.73 16.50 -11.92
N MET A 43 9.43 17.14 -10.79
CA MET A 43 9.73 16.59 -9.46
C MET A 43 8.97 15.30 -9.15
N THR A 44 7.82 15.07 -9.77
CA THR A 44 7.09 13.80 -9.62
C THR A 44 7.83 12.69 -10.35
N ILE A 45 8.31 12.94 -11.57
CA ILE A 45 9.08 11.96 -12.36
C ILE A 45 10.37 11.59 -11.61
N VAL A 46 11.14 12.58 -11.16
CA VAL A 46 12.39 12.35 -10.39
C VAL A 46 12.14 11.57 -9.10
N ARG A 47 11.04 11.87 -8.39
CA ARG A 47 10.69 11.13 -7.17
C ARG A 47 10.34 9.68 -7.46
N TYR A 48 9.60 9.40 -8.53
CA TYR A 48 9.21 8.05 -8.90
C TYR A 48 10.36 7.25 -9.52
N GLU A 49 11.32 7.92 -10.15
CA GLU A 49 12.57 7.30 -10.61
C GLU A 49 13.42 6.83 -9.42
N LYS A 50 13.57 7.68 -8.38
CA LYS A 50 14.34 7.34 -7.17
C LYS A 50 13.61 6.38 -6.24
N PHE A 51 12.28 6.51 -6.16
CA PHE A 51 11.42 5.75 -5.25
C PHE A 51 10.18 5.26 -6.03
N PRO A 52 10.34 4.24 -6.89
CA PRO A 52 9.22 3.64 -7.62
C PRO A 52 8.18 3.18 -6.61
N THR A 53 6.97 3.71 -6.74
CA THR A 53 5.99 3.84 -5.65
C THR A 53 5.21 2.56 -5.38
N ALA A 54 5.93 1.44 -5.24
CA ALA A 54 5.38 0.16 -4.81
C ALA A 54 5.52 -0.08 -3.31
N GLN A 55 5.95 0.91 -2.53
CA GLN A 55 5.94 0.78 -1.07
C GLN A 55 4.54 1.15 -0.56
N LYS A 56 3.85 0.20 0.10
CA LYS A 56 2.60 0.45 0.84
C LYS A 56 2.82 1.69 1.70
N ILE A 57 2.06 2.76 1.43
CA ILE A 57 2.15 4.01 2.18
C ILE A 57 1.63 3.72 3.58
N GLY A 58 2.51 3.71 4.58
CA GLY A 58 2.15 3.44 5.96
C GLY A 58 3.25 2.72 6.72
N ARG A 59 2.97 2.40 7.99
CA ARG A 59 3.85 1.55 8.79
C ARG A 59 3.93 0.17 8.12
N LYS A 60 5.13 -0.41 8.07
CA LYS A 60 5.31 -1.78 7.61
C LYS A 60 4.42 -2.72 8.42
N THR A 61 3.81 -3.70 7.75
CA THR A 61 3.05 -4.77 8.41
C THR A 61 3.99 -5.57 9.31
N LYS A 62 3.47 -6.05 10.44
CA LYS A 62 4.24 -6.92 11.35
C LYS A 62 4.26 -8.37 10.86
N LEU A 63 3.19 -8.77 10.17
CA LEU A 63 3.08 -10.06 9.52
C LEU A 63 3.80 -10.05 8.18
N ASP A 64 4.49 -11.14 7.89
CA ASP A 64 5.07 -11.41 6.59
C ASP A 64 4.00 -11.84 5.57
N THR A 65 4.33 -11.75 4.29
CA THR A 65 3.47 -12.16 3.17
C THR A 65 3.00 -13.62 3.26
N THR A 66 3.85 -14.51 3.77
CA THR A 66 3.51 -15.93 3.99
C THR A 66 2.43 -16.10 5.06
N GLU A 67 2.50 -15.32 6.14
CA GLU A 67 1.52 -15.35 7.23
C GLU A 67 0.20 -14.72 6.81
N GLU A 68 0.26 -13.61 6.06
CA GLU A 68 -0.94 -13.01 5.47
C GLU A 68 -1.64 -14.02 4.54
N ALA A 69 -0.90 -14.80 3.76
CA ALA A 69 -1.48 -15.84 2.90
C ALA A 69 -2.16 -16.95 3.70
N LEU A 70 -1.52 -17.46 4.77
CA LEU A 70 -2.12 -18.47 5.64
C LEU A 70 -3.42 -18.00 6.29
N LEU A 71 -3.48 -16.73 6.72
CA LEU A 71 -4.70 -16.15 7.27
C LEU A 71 -5.82 -16.07 6.22
N VAL A 72 -5.48 -15.72 4.98
CA VAL A 72 -6.45 -15.68 3.86
C VAL A 72 -6.98 -17.07 3.56
N ASP A 73 -6.10 -18.07 3.44
CA ASP A 73 -6.49 -19.45 3.17
C ASP A 73 -7.41 -20.01 4.27
N MET A 74 -7.09 -19.71 5.53
CA MET A 74 -7.91 -20.08 6.67
C MET A 74 -9.29 -19.41 6.58
N LEU A 75 -9.36 -18.09 6.33
CA LEU A 75 -10.63 -17.38 6.19
C LEU A 75 -11.51 -17.97 5.08
N ILE A 76 -10.91 -18.33 3.94
CA ILE A 76 -11.61 -18.97 2.82
C ILE A 76 -12.11 -20.36 3.23
N ALA A 77 -11.28 -21.17 3.90
CA ALA A 77 -11.66 -22.50 4.35
C ALA A 77 -12.85 -22.46 5.34
N PHE A 78 -12.84 -21.53 6.29
CA PHE A 78 -13.96 -21.32 7.22
C PHE A 78 -15.21 -20.77 6.52
N GLY A 79 -15.05 -19.90 5.53
CA GLY A 79 -16.18 -19.46 4.69
C GLY A 79 -16.83 -20.62 3.94
N ASN A 80 -16.01 -21.51 3.37
CA ASN A 80 -16.48 -22.67 2.61
C ASN A 80 -17.09 -23.78 3.48
N SER A 81 -16.67 -23.89 4.75
CA SER A 81 -17.23 -24.87 5.69
C SER A 81 -18.59 -24.46 6.27
N GLY A 82 -19.11 -23.28 5.91
CA GLY A 82 -20.39 -22.77 6.38
C GLY A 82 -20.32 -22.03 7.72
N PHE A 83 -19.12 -21.89 8.30
CA PHE A 83 -18.89 -21.21 9.57
C PHE A 83 -17.86 -20.08 9.38
N PRO A 84 -18.28 -18.92 8.85
CA PRO A 84 -17.37 -17.81 8.61
C PRO A 84 -16.74 -17.35 9.94
N MET A 85 -15.43 -17.11 9.91
CA MET A 85 -14.68 -16.73 11.11
C MET A 85 -15.07 -15.33 11.58
N ASN A 86 -15.39 -15.20 12.88
CA ASN A 86 -15.65 -13.91 13.51
C ASN A 86 -14.35 -13.12 13.72
N LYS A 87 -14.45 -11.79 13.68
CA LYS A 87 -13.37 -10.83 13.93
C LYS A 87 -12.59 -11.11 15.22
N HIS A 88 -13.27 -11.53 16.29
CA HIS A 88 -12.62 -11.83 17.57
C HIS A 88 -11.71 -13.05 17.46
N TYR A 89 -12.21 -14.14 16.86
CA TYR A 89 -11.40 -15.33 16.62
C TYR A 89 -10.21 -15.04 15.71
N LEU A 90 -10.42 -14.27 14.63
CA LEU A 90 -9.32 -13.86 13.76
C LEU A 90 -8.24 -13.07 14.51
N ARG A 91 -8.63 -12.18 15.44
CA ARG A 91 -7.67 -11.45 16.27
C ARG A 91 -6.89 -12.37 17.19
N SER A 92 -7.56 -13.30 17.87
CA SER A 92 -6.90 -14.29 18.72
C SER A 92 -5.87 -15.12 17.95
N PHE A 93 -6.20 -15.57 16.74
CA PHE A 93 -5.25 -16.28 15.87
C PHE A 93 -4.05 -15.43 15.46
N VAL A 94 -4.27 -14.17 15.10
CA VAL A 94 -3.18 -13.25 14.76
C VAL A 94 -2.29 -12.98 15.97
N ASP A 95 -2.87 -12.84 17.16
CA ASP A 95 -2.12 -12.69 18.40
C ASP A 95 -1.26 -13.94 18.67
N GLU A 96 -1.81 -15.16 18.56
CA GLU A 96 -1.07 -16.41 18.71
C GLU A 96 0.13 -16.51 17.75
N ILE A 97 -0.07 -16.21 16.46
CA ILE A 97 1.01 -16.18 15.45
C ILE A 97 2.09 -15.16 15.86
N SER A 98 1.68 -14.00 16.37
CA SER A 98 2.59 -12.93 16.78
C SER A 98 3.39 -13.29 18.05
N PHE A 99 2.76 -13.96 19.02
CA PHE A 99 3.40 -14.44 20.25
C PHE A 99 4.44 -15.53 19.98
N GLY A 100 4.16 -16.46 19.06
CA GLY A 100 5.12 -17.48 18.63
C GLY A 100 6.43 -16.91 18.07
N LYS A 101 6.40 -15.66 17.59
CA LYS A 101 7.57 -14.91 17.09
C LYS A 101 8.23 -13.98 18.11
N GLY A 102 7.73 -13.89 19.34
CA GLY A 102 8.22 -12.92 20.34
C GLY A 102 7.89 -11.46 20.01
N ILE A 103 7.01 -11.23 19.03
CA ILE A 103 6.51 -9.91 18.65
C ILE A 103 5.25 -9.69 19.50
N GLY A 104 5.43 -9.33 20.77
CA GLY A 104 4.33 -9.11 21.72
C GLY A 104 3.38 -8.00 21.25
N THR A 105 2.42 -8.35 20.41
CA THR A 105 1.23 -7.55 20.13
C THR A 105 0.06 -8.17 20.84
N ILE A 106 -0.56 -7.38 21.69
CA ILE A 106 -1.86 -7.67 22.27
C ILE A 106 -2.81 -6.70 21.59
N PHE A 107 -3.74 -7.18 20.77
CA PHE A 107 -4.85 -6.36 20.32
C PHE A 107 -5.80 -6.15 21.52
N SER A 108 -5.60 -5.08 22.29
CA SER A 108 -6.49 -4.69 23.39
C SER A 108 -7.93 -4.54 22.90
N GLU A 109 -8.87 -5.17 23.61
CA GLU A 109 -10.30 -4.90 23.43
C GLU A 109 -10.58 -3.45 23.83
N LYS A 110 -11.24 -2.71 22.94
CA LYS A 110 -11.88 -1.42 23.20
C LYS A 110 -13.33 -1.57 22.79
#